data_AF-A0A1B6EWL6-F1
#
_entry.id   AF-A0A1B6EWL6-F1
#
_cell.length_a   1.000
_cell.length_b   1.000
_cell.length_c   1.000
_cell.angle_alpha   90.00
_cell.angle_beta   90.00
_cell.angle_gamma   90.00
#
_symmetry.space_group_name_H-M   'P 1'
#
loop_
_entity.id
_entity.type
_entity.pdbx_description
1 polymer ?
#
loop_
_entity_poly.entity_id
_entity_poly.type
_entity_poly.pdbx_seq_one_letter_code
_entity_poly.pdbx_strand_id
1 'polypeptide(L)'
;MLHTIHFLELKYLCLFIVIIEEMASSRLRFLHTKCRNAVYPRSNDLVQRFPVPDDKVNWDVKWEEYNPVDFTAPFIKNQIWADPEISDVTFKPQWNFVDGNINRQSFDGKYKIVKSYPLNIYGRTGISGRGVLGRWGPNHAADPIVTRWKRDETSKVIVDNHKKLPILQFVAIKRRDSGEWAIPGGMVDPGEVITSTLKREFLEEALNVLEKNESEKVTINNELNEFFSQGEEIYKGYVDDPRNTDNAWMETVAMHFHDESGSTVGSLNFCAGDDAVGVQWLDLSKELSLYASHSSMIEKIAAKMKCSW
;
A
#
# COMPACT_ATOMS: atom_id res chain seq x y z
N MET A 1 -45.76 12.41 -6.89
CA MET A 1 -44.80 11.29 -7.00
C MET A 1 -43.64 11.62 -7.94
N LEU A 2 -43.86 12.16 -9.15
CA LEU A 2 -42.76 12.59 -10.05
C LEU A 2 -41.85 13.71 -9.48
N HIS A 3 -42.41 14.70 -8.79
CA HIS A 3 -41.64 15.82 -8.24
C HIS A 3 -40.63 15.41 -7.13
N THR A 4 -40.93 14.32 -6.41
CA THR A 4 -40.07 13.82 -5.32
C THR A 4 -38.89 13.02 -5.85
N ILE A 5 -39.07 12.29 -6.96
CA ILE A 5 -38.03 11.50 -7.62
C ILE A 5 -36.96 12.42 -8.23
N HIS A 6 -37.38 13.49 -8.90
CA HIS A 6 -36.46 14.43 -9.53
C HIS A 6 -35.57 15.18 -8.51
N PHE A 7 -36.12 15.48 -7.33
CA PHE A 7 -35.37 16.11 -6.23
C PHE A 7 -34.36 15.17 -5.57
N LEU A 8 -34.62 13.86 -5.51
CA LEU A 8 -33.62 12.89 -5.04
C LEU A 8 -32.49 12.75 -6.07
N GLU A 9 -32.79 12.63 -7.36
CA GLU A 9 -31.77 12.51 -8.42
C GLU A 9 -30.83 13.72 -8.47
N LEU A 10 -31.35 14.94 -8.35
CA LEU A 10 -30.55 16.16 -8.29
C LEU A 10 -29.64 16.22 -7.06
N LYS A 11 -30.09 15.72 -5.90
CA LYS A 11 -29.26 15.64 -4.69
C LYS A 11 -28.14 14.61 -4.81
N TYR A 12 -28.42 13.44 -5.39
CA TYR A 12 -27.38 12.43 -5.65
C TYR A 12 -26.37 12.93 -6.67
N LEU A 13 -26.81 13.61 -7.72
CA LEU A 13 -25.91 14.20 -8.71
C LEU A 13 -25.03 15.29 -8.09
N CYS A 14 -25.60 16.16 -7.25
CA CYS A 14 -24.84 17.21 -6.56
C CYS A 14 -23.83 16.62 -5.56
N LEU A 15 -24.23 15.60 -4.77
CA LEU A 15 -23.33 14.90 -3.86
C LEU A 15 -22.19 14.19 -4.62
N PHE A 16 -22.50 13.58 -5.77
CA PHE A 16 -21.52 12.93 -6.62
C PHE A 16 -20.53 13.94 -7.23
N ILE A 17 -20.99 15.11 -7.66
CA ILE A 17 -20.14 16.21 -8.14
C ILE A 17 -19.22 16.72 -7.02
N VAL A 18 -19.74 16.95 -5.82
CA VAL A 18 -18.95 17.39 -4.66
C VAL A 18 -17.87 16.37 -4.31
N ILE A 19 -18.19 15.06 -4.31
CA ILE A 19 -17.21 13.99 -4.06
C ILE A 19 -16.12 13.98 -5.15
N ILE A 20 -16.49 14.13 -6.43
CA ILE A 20 -15.52 14.19 -7.53
C ILE A 20 -14.61 15.42 -7.40
N GLU A 21 -15.17 16.58 -7.06
CA GLU A 21 -14.41 17.82 -6.85
C GLU A 21 -13.49 17.73 -5.63
N GLU A 22 -13.92 17.11 -4.53
CA GLU A 22 -13.08 16.85 -3.35
C GLU A 22 -11.94 15.87 -3.66
N MET A 23 -12.22 14.79 -4.41
CA MET A 23 -11.19 13.85 -4.87
C MET A 23 -10.20 14.50 -5.84
N ALA A 24 -10.67 15.37 -6.75
CA ALA A 24 -9.78 16.14 -7.62
C ALA A 24 -8.95 17.17 -6.84
N SER A 25 -9.55 17.82 -5.83
CA SER A 25 -8.91 18.81 -4.96
C SER A 25 -7.90 18.19 -3.99
N SER A 26 -8.13 16.96 -3.51
CA SER A 26 -7.18 16.23 -2.67
C SER A 26 -5.96 15.77 -3.47
N ARG A 27 -6.15 15.31 -4.72
CA ARG A 27 -5.05 15.02 -5.66
C ARG A 27 -4.18 16.25 -5.97
N LEU A 28 -4.78 17.43 -6.07
CA LEU A 28 -4.05 18.69 -6.27
C LEU A 28 -3.22 19.10 -5.04
N ARG A 29 -3.51 18.55 -3.86
CA ARG A 29 -2.81 18.86 -2.59
C ARG A 29 -1.77 17.82 -2.19
N PHE A 30 -1.90 16.58 -2.66
CA PHE A 30 -0.93 15.54 -2.37
C PHE A 30 0.25 15.61 -3.34
N LEU A 31 1.45 15.82 -2.80
CA LEU A 31 2.68 15.86 -3.56
C LEU A 31 3.55 14.66 -3.17
N HIS A 32 3.69 13.69 -4.06
CA HIS A 32 4.58 12.56 -3.84
C HIS A 32 6.05 13.03 -3.80
N THR A 33 6.84 12.52 -2.86
CA THR A 33 8.24 12.92 -2.63
C THR A 33 9.16 11.71 -2.59
N LYS A 34 8.71 10.58 -2.02
CA LYS A 34 9.52 9.36 -1.92
C LYS A 34 9.81 8.78 -3.30
N CYS A 35 8.85 8.84 -4.23
CA CYS A 35 9.05 8.38 -5.61
C CYS A 35 9.79 9.37 -6.53
N ARG A 36 10.29 10.50 -6.02
CA ARG A 36 11.13 11.46 -6.75
C ARG A 36 12.56 11.50 -6.19
N ASN A 37 12.97 10.43 -5.51
CA ASN A 37 14.32 10.23 -5.02
C ASN A 37 15.35 10.20 -6.17
N ALA A 38 16.61 10.57 -5.92
CA ALA A 38 17.60 10.67 -7.00
C ALA A 38 17.87 9.32 -7.70
N VAL A 39 17.98 8.25 -6.91
CA VAL A 39 18.38 6.91 -7.38
C VAL A 39 17.20 5.95 -7.36
N TYR A 40 16.88 5.33 -8.48
CA TYR A 40 15.80 4.36 -8.55
C TYR A 40 16.16 3.06 -7.78
N PRO A 41 15.30 2.50 -6.92
CA PRO A 41 15.61 1.34 -6.09
C PRO A 41 15.88 0.07 -6.90
N ARG A 42 16.69 -0.84 -6.34
CA ARG A 42 17.06 -2.14 -6.95
C ARG A 42 17.67 -2.01 -8.35
N SER A 43 18.39 -0.90 -8.58
CA SER A 43 19.11 -0.63 -9.84
C SER A 43 20.64 -0.68 -9.70
N ASN A 44 21.16 -1.15 -8.56
CA ASN A 44 22.59 -1.09 -8.20
C ASN A 44 23.18 0.34 -8.31
N ASP A 45 22.37 1.33 -7.96
CA ASP A 45 22.67 2.76 -8.05
C ASP A 45 22.94 3.31 -9.47
N LEU A 46 22.63 2.52 -10.51
CA LEU A 46 22.92 2.87 -11.90
C LEU A 46 21.85 3.75 -12.56
N VAL A 47 20.64 3.76 -12.03
CA VAL A 47 19.50 4.47 -12.65
C VAL A 47 19.16 5.71 -11.84
N GLN A 48 19.45 6.87 -12.43
CA GLN A 48 19.13 8.18 -11.85
C GLN A 48 17.81 8.68 -12.43
N ARG A 49 16.93 9.20 -11.58
CA ARG A 49 15.70 9.85 -12.05
C ARG A 49 16.01 11.20 -12.67
N PHE A 50 15.22 11.61 -13.65
CA PHE A 50 15.20 12.99 -14.10
C PHE A 50 14.68 13.88 -12.96
N PRO A 51 15.38 14.96 -12.57
CA PRO A 51 14.93 15.81 -11.48
C PRO A 51 13.57 16.46 -11.78
N VAL A 52 12.59 16.26 -10.90
CA VAL A 52 11.25 16.86 -11.03
C VAL A 52 11.02 17.84 -9.88
N PRO A 53 11.06 19.16 -10.13
CA PRO A 53 10.70 20.16 -9.13
C PRO A 53 9.20 20.09 -8.79
N ASP A 54 8.83 20.57 -7.59
CA ASP A 54 7.47 20.46 -7.05
C ASP A 54 6.41 21.14 -7.94
N ASP A 55 6.72 22.29 -8.52
CA ASP A 55 5.84 23.03 -9.43
C ASP A 55 5.67 22.37 -10.81
N LYS A 56 6.46 21.31 -11.10
CA LYS A 56 6.42 20.55 -12.35
C LYS A 56 5.90 19.13 -12.18
N VAL A 57 5.50 18.71 -10.97
CA VAL A 57 4.95 17.36 -10.76
C VAL A 57 3.65 17.15 -11.53
N ASN A 58 2.71 18.11 -11.48
CA ASN A 58 1.41 17.96 -12.11
C ASN A 58 1.53 17.88 -13.64
N TRP A 59 0.97 16.82 -14.25
CA TRP A 59 0.93 16.60 -15.69
C TRP A 59 0.34 17.74 -16.51
N ASP A 60 -0.60 18.50 -15.94
CA ASP A 60 -1.26 19.63 -16.63
C ASP A 60 -0.34 20.85 -16.77
N VAL A 61 0.76 20.90 -16.00
CA VAL A 61 1.82 21.88 -16.19
C VAL A 61 2.62 21.50 -17.43
N LYS A 62 2.60 22.39 -18.44
CA LYS A 62 3.40 22.24 -19.65
C LYS A 62 4.89 22.23 -19.30
N TRP A 63 5.60 21.23 -19.81
CA TRP A 63 7.03 21.08 -19.62
C TRP A 63 7.62 20.28 -20.79
N GLU A 64 8.13 20.99 -21.80
CA GLU A 64 8.60 20.37 -23.05
C GLU A 64 9.97 19.72 -22.88
N GLU A 65 10.76 20.23 -21.93
CA GLU A 65 12.09 19.76 -21.57
C GLU A 65 12.06 18.51 -20.67
N TYR A 66 10.87 18.06 -20.25
CA TYR A 66 10.72 16.86 -19.44
C TYR A 66 11.16 15.63 -20.23
N ASN A 67 12.28 15.03 -19.82
CA ASN A 67 12.88 13.88 -20.48
C ASN A 67 13.19 12.78 -19.44
N PRO A 68 12.16 12.05 -18.95
CA PRO A 68 12.35 11.02 -17.94
C PRO A 68 13.27 9.92 -18.46
N VAL A 69 14.01 9.30 -17.54
CA VAL A 69 14.81 8.11 -17.88
C VAL A 69 13.87 6.95 -18.14
N ASP A 70 14.03 6.23 -19.25
CA ASP A 70 13.24 5.03 -19.50
C ASP A 70 13.89 3.81 -18.84
N PHE A 71 13.19 3.18 -17.90
CA PHE A 71 13.71 2.04 -17.18
C PHE A 71 12.64 1.01 -16.87
N THR A 72 12.94 -0.23 -17.22
CA THR A 72 12.23 -1.44 -16.80
C THR A 72 13.28 -2.50 -16.47
N ALA A 73 13.27 -2.98 -15.24
CA ALA A 73 14.31 -3.86 -14.71
C ALA A 73 14.35 -5.20 -15.46
N PRO A 74 15.53 -5.71 -15.85
CA PRO A 74 15.61 -6.93 -16.66
C PRO A 74 14.95 -8.16 -16.01
N PHE A 75 14.99 -8.27 -14.69
CA PHE A 75 14.47 -9.42 -13.97
C PHE A 75 12.93 -9.55 -14.01
N ILE A 76 12.20 -8.47 -14.31
CA ILE A 76 10.74 -8.53 -14.41
C ILE A 76 10.26 -9.03 -15.78
N LYS A 77 11.14 -9.05 -16.78
CA LYS A 77 10.78 -9.49 -18.13
C LYS A 77 10.42 -10.97 -18.12
N ASN A 78 9.34 -11.33 -18.82
CA ASN A 78 8.83 -12.70 -18.96
C ASN A 78 8.41 -13.38 -17.65
N GLN A 79 8.23 -12.63 -16.56
CA GLN A 79 7.71 -13.17 -15.32
C GLN A 79 6.19 -13.31 -15.39
N ILE A 80 5.64 -14.38 -14.80
CA ILE A 80 4.19 -14.65 -14.78
C ILE A 80 3.40 -13.53 -14.08
N TRP A 81 4.03 -12.85 -13.13
CA TRP A 81 3.47 -11.76 -12.35
C TRP A 81 3.68 -10.39 -13.01
N ALA A 82 4.38 -10.32 -14.15
CA ALA A 82 4.64 -9.08 -14.88
C ALA A 82 3.85 -9.04 -16.19
N ASP A 83 3.48 -7.83 -16.61
CA ASP A 83 2.87 -7.62 -17.92
C ASP A 83 3.93 -7.78 -19.05
N PRO A 84 3.50 -8.07 -20.28
CA PRO A 84 4.31 -7.83 -21.47
C PRO A 84 4.65 -6.33 -21.65
N GLU A 85 5.56 -6.03 -22.58
CA GLU A 85 5.78 -4.66 -23.03
C GLU A 85 4.59 -4.12 -23.83
N ILE A 86 4.33 -2.81 -23.78
CA ILE A 86 3.23 -2.16 -24.51
C ILE A 86 3.34 -2.37 -26.03
N SER A 87 4.54 -2.57 -26.56
CA SER A 87 4.77 -2.85 -27.97
C SER A 87 4.36 -4.26 -28.41
N ASP A 88 4.08 -5.17 -27.47
CA ASP A 88 3.60 -6.51 -27.78
C ASP A 88 2.17 -6.44 -28.34
N VAL A 89 2.01 -6.87 -29.60
CA VAL A 89 0.73 -6.85 -30.33
C VAL A 89 -0.35 -7.75 -29.71
N THR A 90 0.06 -8.74 -28.91
CA THR A 90 -0.84 -9.63 -28.18
C THR A 90 -1.29 -9.01 -26.85
N PHE A 91 -0.55 -8.03 -26.33
CA PHE A 91 -0.88 -7.35 -25.09
C PHE A 91 -1.90 -6.24 -25.34
N LYS A 92 -3.17 -6.53 -25.02
CA LYS A 92 -4.31 -5.61 -25.21
C LYS A 92 -5.00 -5.30 -23.87
N PRO A 93 -4.31 -4.58 -22.97
CA PRO A 93 -4.79 -4.36 -21.61
C PRO A 93 -6.08 -3.53 -21.57
N GLN A 94 -6.99 -3.91 -20.68
CA GLN A 94 -8.20 -3.13 -20.40
C GLN A 94 -7.95 -2.13 -19.28
N TRP A 95 -7.36 -0.98 -19.62
CA TRP A 95 -7.03 0.06 -18.64
C TRP A 95 -8.25 0.60 -17.87
N ASN A 96 -8.09 0.88 -16.58
CA ASN A 96 -9.16 1.35 -15.69
C ASN A 96 -10.33 0.35 -15.50
N PHE A 97 -10.13 -0.93 -15.84
CA PHE A 97 -11.08 -2.02 -15.60
C PHE A 97 -10.40 -3.22 -14.94
N VAL A 98 -11.20 -4.17 -14.46
CA VAL A 98 -10.72 -5.51 -14.11
C VAL A 98 -10.54 -6.28 -15.42
N ASP A 99 -9.29 -6.60 -15.75
CA ASP A 99 -8.83 -7.22 -16.99
C ASP A 99 -8.52 -8.70 -16.74
N GLY A 100 -9.55 -9.54 -16.85
CA GLY A 100 -9.47 -10.94 -16.44
C GLY A 100 -9.19 -11.05 -14.94
N ASN A 101 -8.04 -11.63 -14.58
CA ASN A 101 -7.60 -11.78 -13.19
C ASN A 101 -6.76 -10.59 -12.68
N ILE A 102 -6.52 -9.58 -13.52
CA ILE A 102 -5.69 -8.42 -13.17
C ILE A 102 -6.59 -7.20 -12.95
N ASN A 103 -6.63 -6.70 -11.72
CA ASN A 103 -7.27 -5.42 -11.47
C ASN A 103 -6.37 -4.29 -11.99
N ARG A 104 -6.81 -3.59 -13.04
CA ARG A 104 -6.13 -2.39 -13.57
C ARG A 104 -6.87 -1.11 -13.17
N GLN A 105 -7.78 -1.17 -12.20
CA GLN A 105 -8.48 0.00 -11.70
C GLN A 105 -7.67 0.62 -10.57
N SER A 106 -7.36 1.91 -10.68
CA SER A 106 -6.84 2.65 -9.53
C SER A 106 -7.96 2.89 -8.53
N PHE A 107 -7.65 2.70 -7.25
CA PHE A 107 -8.52 3.04 -6.13
C PHE A 107 -8.77 4.54 -6.00
N ASP A 108 -7.83 5.36 -6.49
CA ASP A 108 -7.95 6.81 -6.43
C ASP A 108 -8.75 7.37 -7.60
N GLY A 109 -9.12 6.56 -8.60
CA GLY A 109 -10.01 6.89 -9.71
C GLY A 109 -9.36 6.71 -11.08
N LYS A 110 -9.99 7.19 -12.16
CA LYS A 110 -9.46 6.97 -13.51
C LYS A 110 -8.13 7.69 -13.75
N TYR A 111 -7.17 6.97 -14.34
CA TYR A 111 -5.89 7.51 -14.80
C TYR A 111 -5.87 7.71 -16.31
N LYS A 112 -5.08 8.69 -16.77
CA LYS A 112 -4.94 9.05 -18.19
C LYS A 112 -4.10 7.99 -18.92
N ILE A 113 -4.43 7.74 -20.18
CA ILE A 113 -3.63 6.91 -21.10
C ILE A 113 -3.03 7.82 -22.15
N VAL A 114 -1.71 7.80 -22.30
CA VAL A 114 -0.98 8.59 -23.30
C VAL A 114 -0.05 7.68 -24.07
N LYS A 115 -0.20 7.66 -25.41
CA LYS A 115 0.56 6.77 -26.31
C LYS A 115 0.51 5.29 -25.86
N SER A 116 -0.67 4.84 -25.40
CA SER A 116 -0.92 3.51 -24.85
C SER A 116 -0.35 3.22 -23.45
N TYR A 117 0.39 4.15 -22.84
CA TYR A 117 0.90 4.00 -21.48
C TYR A 117 -0.07 4.62 -20.46
N PRO A 118 -0.31 3.97 -19.32
CA PRO A 118 -0.93 4.64 -18.18
C PRO A 118 -0.02 5.75 -17.65
N LEU A 119 -0.61 6.85 -17.20
CA LEU A 119 0.09 7.92 -16.51
C LEU A 119 -0.23 7.89 -15.01
N ASN A 120 0.82 7.96 -14.19
CA ASN A 120 0.74 8.03 -12.74
C ASN A 120 -0.17 9.17 -12.31
N ILE A 121 -1.18 8.80 -11.52
CA ILE A 121 -2.33 9.65 -11.20
C ILE A 121 -1.96 10.89 -10.36
N TYR A 122 -0.79 10.88 -9.71
CA TYR A 122 -0.27 11.99 -8.90
C TYR A 122 0.83 12.81 -9.56
N GLY A 123 1.30 12.45 -10.76
CA GLY A 123 2.22 13.30 -11.52
C GLY A 123 3.52 12.62 -11.96
N ARG A 124 4.43 13.48 -12.42
CA ARG A 124 5.77 13.14 -12.91
C ARG A 124 6.67 12.64 -11.79
N THR A 125 7.40 11.57 -12.07
CA THR A 125 8.35 10.93 -11.16
C THR A 125 9.79 11.02 -11.63
N GLY A 126 10.03 11.45 -12.88
CA GLY A 126 11.35 11.52 -13.48
C GLY A 126 11.83 10.23 -14.13
N ILE A 127 10.97 9.20 -14.19
CA ILE A 127 11.29 7.91 -14.82
C ILE A 127 10.07 7.37 -15.57
N SER A 128 10.24 6.90 -16.79
CA SER A 128 9.23 6.17 -17.55
C SER A 128 9.51 4.67 -17.51
N GLY A 129 8.59 3.87 -18.07
CA GLY A 129 8.65 2.42 -17.96
C GLY A 129 8.09 1.93 -16.64
N ARG A 130 8.31 0.66 -16.30
CA ARG A 130 7.75 0.07 -15.07
C ARG A 130 8.70 0.05 -13.89
N GLY A 131 9.97 0.38 -14.13
CA GLY A 131 11.03 0.18 -13.16
C GLY A 131 11.06 -1.27 -12.69
N VAL A 132 10.72 -1.52 -11.42
CA VAL A 132 10.71 -2.88 -10.83
C VAL A 132 9.32 -3.45 -10.62
N LEU A 133 8.27 -2.72 -11.01
CA LEU A 133 6.88 -3.13 -10.83
C LEU A 133 6.43 -4.02 -11.99
N GLY A 134 5.69 -5.09 -11.68
CA GLY A 134 5.27 -6.05 -12.70
C GLY A 134 4.26 -5.47 -13.68
N ARG A 135 3.30 -4.69 -13.18
CA ARG A 135 2.15 -4.20 -13.93
C ARG A 135 2.35 -2.78 -14.42
N TRP A 136 1.82 -2.50 -15.61
CA TRP A 136 1.58 -1.13 -16.05
C TRP A 136 0.36 -0.56 -15.29
N GLY A 137 0.48 0.67 -14.79
CA GLY A 137 -0.56 1.32 -14.00
C GLY A 137 -0.48 0.93 -12.50
N PRO A 138 -1.61 0.74 -11.82
CA PRO A 138 -1.62 0.38 -10.41
C PRO A 138 -1.09 -1.04 -10.18
N ASN A 139 -0.24 -1.18 -9.17
CA ASN A 139 0.27 -2.45 -8.64
C ASN A 139 -0.28 -2.57 -7.21
N HIS A 140 -1.30 -3.42 -7.05
CA HIS A 140 -2.05 -3.53 -5.80
C HIS A 140 -1.31 -4.39 -4.78
N ALA A 141 -1.23 -3.87 -3.56
CA ALA A 141 -0.75 -4.54 -2.36
C ALA A 141 -1.86 -4.60 -1.30
N ALA A 142 -1.60 -5.33 -0.23
CA ALA A 142 -2.44 -5.33 0.96
C ALA A 142 -1.58 -5.28 2.23
N ASP A 143 -1.96 -4.41 3.17
CA ASP A 143 -1.21 -4.10 4.39
C ASP A 143 -2.01 -4.47 5.65
N PRO A 144 -1.75 -5.63 6.27
CA PRO A 144 -2.41 -6.05 7.50
C PRO A 144 -1.77 -5.36 8.71
N ILE A 145 -2.43 -4.34 9.24
CA ILE A 145 -1.96 -3.63 10.43
C ILE A 145 -2.53 -4.30 11.68
N VAL A 146 -1.75 -5.23 12.20
CA VAL A 146 -2.10 -6.02 13.40
C VAL A 146 -1.61 -5.29 14.65
N THR A 147 -2.53 -5.02 15.58
CA THR A 147 -2.25 -4.23 16.79
C THR A 147 -2.68 -4.92 18.07
N ARG A 148 -2.05 -4.55 19.19
CA ARG A 148 -2.47 -4.91 20.55
C ARG A 148 -2.17 -3.77 21.52
N TRP A 149 -2.85 -3.73 22.66
CA TRP A 149 -2.43 -2.89 23.77
C TRP A 149 -1.11 -3.39 24.37
N LYS A 150 -0.18 -2.48 24.68
CA LYS A 150 1.01 -2.81 25.46
C LYS A 150 0.58 -3.15 26.89
N ARG A 151 1.00 -4.29 27.40
CA ARG A 151 0.64 -4.77 28.75
C ARG A 151 1.88 -5.01 29.59
N ASP A 152 1.74 -4.85 30.90
CA ASP A 152 2.75 -5.25 31.88
C ASP A 152 2.69 -6.75 32.21
N GLU A 153 3.56 -7.22 33.09
CA GLU A 153 3.62 -8.62 33.53
C GLU A 153 2.33 -9.12 34.21
N THR A 154 1.47 -8.20 34.67
CA THR A 154 0.16 -8.51 35.26
C THR A 154 -0.98 -8.45 34.24
N SER A 155 -0.65 -8.35 32.96
CA SER A 155 -1.59 -8.18 31.84
C SER A 155 -2.37 -6.87 31.86
N LYS A 156 -1.95 -5.87 32.62
CA LYS A 156 -2.61 -4.56 32.66
C LYS A 156 -2.08 -3.65 31.54
N VAL A 157 -2.97 -2.92 30.89
CA VAL A 157 -2.61 -1.96 29.84
C VAL A 157 -1.69 -0.87 30.40
N ILE A 158 -0.54 -0.67 29.74
CA ILE A 158 0.43 0.36 30.07
C ILE A 158 -0.03 1.70 29.48
N VAL A 159 0.01 2.73 30.31
CA VAL A 159 -0.32 4.11 29.95
C VAL A 159 0.96 4.92 29.86
N ASP A 160 1.07 5.73 28.81
CA ASP A 160 2.16 6.70 28.65
C ASP A 160 2.13 7.71 29.79
N ASN A 161 3.24 7.83 30.52
CA ASN A 161 3.32 8.71 31.69
C ASN A 161 3.19 10.20 31.36
N HIS A 162 3.58 10.62 30.15
CA HIS A 162 3.53 12.01 29.71
C HIS A 162 2.18 12.34 29.08
N LYS A 163 1.70 11.49 28.16
CA LYS A 163 0.47 11.74 27.39
C LYS A 163 -0.80 11.27 28.10
N LYS A 164 -0.67 10.43 29.14
CA LYS A 164 -1.78 9.83 29.89
C LYS A 164 -2.78 9.04 29.02
N LEU A 165 -2.28 8.48 27.91
CA LEU A 165 -3.03 7.63 26.99
C LEU A 165 -2.41 6.22 26.95
N PRO A 166 -3.20 5.17 26.68
CA PRO A 166 -2.67 3.82 26.57
C PRO A 166 -1.66 3.70 25.42
N ILE A 167 -0.65 2.86 25.58
CA ILE A 167 0.34 2.59 24.54
C ILE A 167 -0.17 1.44 23.66
N LEU A 168 -0.31 1.70 22.37
CA LEU A 168 -0.64 0.68 21.38
C LEU A 168 0.65 0.14 20.75
N GLN A 169 0.69 -1.14 20.44
CA GLN A 169 1.76 -1.75 19.66
C GLN A 169 1.21 -2.27 18.32
N PHE A 170 2.06 -2.32 17.30
CA PHE A 170 1.77 -3.01 16.04
C PHE A 170 2.89 -3.97 15.66
N VAL A 171 2.55 -5.00 14.88
CA VAL A 171 3.54 -5.91 14.31
C VAL A 171 4.24 -5.23 13.15
N ALA A 172 5.56 -5.12 13.23
CA ALA A 172 6.39 -4.55 12.19
C ALA A 172 7.48 -5.54 11.77
N ILE A 173 7.81 -5.53 10.48
CA ILE A 173 8.96 -6.25 9.92
C ILE A 173 10.07 -5.26 9.58
N LYS A 174 11.32 -5.69 9.73
CA LYS A 174 12.49 -4.95 9.25
C LYS A 174 12.87 -5.50 7.88
N ARG A 175 12.68 -4.70 6.83
CA ARG A 175 12.93 -5.13 5.46
C ARG A 175 14.41 -5.46 5.25
N ARG A 176 14.70 -6.54 4.51
CA ARG A 176 16.08 -6.95 4.18
C ARG A 176 16.77 -5.96 3.23
N ASP A 177 16.03 -5.40 2.28
CA ASP A 177 16.57 -4.57 1.19
C ASP A 177 17.02 -3.17 1.63
N SER A 178 16.26 -2.55 2.53
CA SER A 178 16.39 -1.15 2.95
C SER A 178 16.77 -1.01 4.42
N GLY A 179 16.53 -2.04 5.23
CA GLY A 179 16.68 -1.97 6.69
C GLY A 179 15.60 -1.13 7.39
N GLU A 180 14.61 -0.62 6.66
CA GLU A 180 13.51 0.17 7.21
C GLU A 180 12.45 -0.73 7.86
N TRP A 181 11.75 -0.17 8.85
CA TRP A 181 10.58 -0.81 9.44
C TRP A 181 9.35 -0.63 8.55
N ALA A 182 8.56 -1.68 8.38
CA ALA A 182 7.39 -1.71 7.53
C ALA A 182 6.25 -2.54 8.15
N ILE A 183 5.03 -2.31 7.66
CA ILE A 183 3.90 -3.21 7.91
C ILE A 183 4.20 -4.51 7.12
N PRO A 184 3.90 -5.70 7.69
CA PRO A 184 4.08 -6.99 7.00
C PRO A 184 3.01 -7.20 5.91
N GLY A 185 3.04 -6.37 4.88
CA GLY A 185 2.18 -6.46 3.71
C GLY A 185 2.95 -6.85 2.46
N GLY A 186 2.21 -7.15 1.39
CA GLY A 186 2.77 -7.57 0.13
C GLY A 186 1.78 -7.51 -1.02
N MET A 187 2.16 -8.07 -2.16
CA MET A 187 1.45 -7.89 -3.43
C MET A 187 0.18 -8.75 -3.47
N VAL A 188 -0.88 -8.22 -4.08
CA VAL A 188 -2.08 -9.02 -4.38
C VAL A 188 -1.79 -9.91 -5.59
N ASP A 189 -1.97 -11.21 -5.43
CA ASP A 189 -1.78 -12.17 -6.52
C ASP A 189 -2.90 -12.07 -7.58
N PRO A 190 -2.64 -12.43 -8.84
CA PRO A 190 -3.66 -12.43 -9.88
C PRO A 190 -4.90 -13.26 -9.50
N GLY A 191 -6.06 -12.60 -9.42
CA GLY A 191 -7.33 -13.22 -9.04
C GLY A 191 -7.50 -13.46 -7.53
N GLU A 192 -6.53 -13.08 -6.71
CA GLU A 192 -6.63 -13.17 -5.25
C GLU A 192 -7.57 -12.08 -4.71
N VAL A 193 -8.36 -12.45 -3.70
CA VAL A 193 -9.20 -11.49 -2.97
C VAL A 193 -8.33 -10.83 -1.89
N ILE A 194 -8.41 -9.50 -1.77
CA ILE A 194 -7.60 -8.69 -0.84
C ILE A 194 -7.60 -9.24 0.61
N THR A 195 -8.74 -9.74 1.10
CA THR A 195 -8.83 -10.33 2.45
C THR A 195 -7.96 -11.57 2.62
N SER A 196 -7.81 -12.37 1.56
CA SER A 196 -6.90 -13.52 1.53
C SER A 196 -5.45 -13.06 1.53
N THR A 197 -5.11 -12.03 0.72
CA THR A 197 -3.77 -11.42 0.67
C THR A 197 -3.34 -10.93 2.06
N LEU A 198 -4.19 -10.16 2.75
CA LEU A 198 -3.88 -9.61 4.08
C LEU A 198 -3.49 -10.70 5.10
N LYS A 199 -4.23 -11.80 5.10
CA LYS A 199 -3.92 -12.92 5.97
C LYS A 199 -2.64 -13.61 5.53
N ARG A 200 -2.54 -13.98 4.24
CA ARG A 200 -1.38 -14.67 3.67
C ARG A 200 -0.08 -13.92 3.97
N GLU A 201 -0.02 -12.64 3.61
CA GLU A 201 1.17 -11.79 3.81
C GLU A 201 1.56 -11.71 5.29
N PHE A 202 0.61 -11.52 6.20
CA PHE A 202 0.93 -11.49 7.63
C PHE A 202 1.52 -12.83 8.11
N LEU A 203 0.94 -13.95 7.67
CA LEU A 203 1.42 -15.28 8.05
C LEU A 203 2.83 -15.55 7.48
N GLU A 204 3.07 -15.19 6.22
CA GLU A 204 4.35 -15.40 5.54
C GLU A 204 5.45 -14.52 6.16
N GLU A 205 5.19 -13.24 6.35
CA GLU A 205 6.19 -12.25 6.78
C GLU A 205 6.43 -12.25 8.30
N ALA A 206 5.38 -12.45 9.10
CA ALA A 206 5.48 -12.34 10.56
C ALA A 206 5.58 -13.69 11.29
N LEU A 207 5.15 -14.79 10.67
CA LEU A 207 5.15 -16.12 11.28
C LEU A 207 5.97 -17.16 10.50
N ASN A 208 6.56 -16.78 9.36
CA ASN A 208 7.36 -17.64 8.49
C ASN A 208 6.64 -18.96 8.18
N VAL A 209 5.37 -18.89 7.78
CA VAL A 209 4.56 -20.11 7.56
C VAL A 209 5.03 -20.94 6.37
N LEU A 210 5.81 -20.38 5.44
CA LEU A 210 6.32 -21.11 4.27
C LEU A 210 7.28 -22.23 4.68
N GLU A 211 8.07 -22.02 5.72
CA GLU A 211 9.02 -23.00 6.29
C GLU A 211 8.36 -24.00 7.26
N LYS A 212 7.06 -23.86 7.51
CA LYS A 212 6.31 -24.76 8.41
C LYS A 212 5.75 -25.98 7.68
N ASN A 213 5.51 -27.05 8.44
CA ASN A 213 4.83 -28.22 7.88
C ASN A 213 3.33 -27.97 7.68
N GLU A 214 2.67 -28.80 6.85
CA GLU A 214 1.25 -28.60 6.51
C GLU A 214 0.31 -28.63 7.72
N SER A 215 0.58 -29.46 8.74
CA SER A 215 -0.24 -29.49 9.95
C SER A 215 -0.13 -28.18 10.73
N GLU A 216 1.08 -27.62 10.85
CA GLU A 216 1.26 -26.31 11.49
C GLU A 216 0.57 -25.19 10.71
N LYS A 217 0.69 -25.20 9.38
CA LYS A 217 0.02 -24.22 8.51
C LYS A 217 -1.49 -24.24 8.70
N VAL A 218 -2.10 -25.42 8.73
CA VAL A 218 -3.55 -25.56 8.95
C VAL A 218 -3.96 -25.07 10.34
N THR A 219 -3.20 -25.41 11.38
CA THR A 219 -3.47 -24.96 12.76
C THR A 219 -3.43 -23.44 12.86
N ILE A 220 -2.34 -22.80 12.43
CA ILE A 220 -2.19 -21.33 12.46
C ILE A 220 -3.30 -20.66 11.64
N ASN A 221 -3.61 -21.21 10.46
CA ASN A 221 -4.69 -20.69 9.65
C ASN A 221 -6.04 -20.72 10.37
N ASN A 222 -6.36 -21.84 11.03
CA ASN A 222 -7.62 -21.99 11.75
C ASN A 222 -7.71 -21.07 12.97
N GLU A 223 -6.62 -20.95 13.74
CA GLU A 223 -6.55 -20.08 14.92
C GLU A 223 -6.75 -18.60 14.58
N LEU A 224 -6.25 -18.18 13.41
CA LEU A 224 -6.28 -16.77 13.00
C LEU A 224 -7.41 -16.42 12.02
N ASN A 225 -8.20 -17.40 11.58
CA ASN A 225 -9.33 -17.17 10.65
C ASN A 225 -10.30 -16.11 11.19
N GLU A 226 -10.74 -16.27 12.43
CA GLU A 226 -11.69 -15.33 13.04
C GLU A 226 -11.05 -13.97 13.30
N PHE A 227 -9.76 -13.92 13.63
CA PHE A 227 -9.07 -12.65 13.82
C PHE A 227 -9.03 -11.82 12.52
N PHE A 228 -8.68 -12.47 11.40
CA PHE A 228 -8.60 -11.81 10.09
C PHE A 228 -9.97 -11.61 9.40
N SER A 229 -11.07 -12.08 9.99
CA SER A 229 -12.42 -11.75 9.52
C SER A 229 -12.93 -10.39 10.04
N GLN A 230 -12.30 -9.83 11.08
CA GLN A 230 -12.75 -8.63 11.80
C GLN A 230 -12.00 -7.35 11.41
N GLY A 231 -11.35 -7.33 10.23
CA GLY A 231 -10.55 -6.19 9.80
C GLY A 231 -11.39 -4.96 9.44
N GLU A 232 -10.86 -3.77 9.71
CA GLU A 232 -11.46 -2.50 9.30
C GLU A 232 -10.53 -1.73 8.36
N GLU A 233 -11.06 -1.22 7.24
CA GLU A 233 -10.27 -0.46 6.25
C GLU A 233 -9.83 0.90 6.82
N ILE A 234 -8.51 1.12 6.87
CA ILE A 234 -7.90 2.38 7.31
C ILE A 234 -7.47 3.23 6.12
N TYR A 235 -7.07 2.55 5.04
CA TYR A 235 -6.59 3.21 3.85
C TYR A 235 -6.82 2.35 2.62
N LYS A 236 -7.14 3.02 1.52
CA LYS A 236 -7.24 2.42 0.20
C LYS A 236 -6.89 3.48 -0.83
N GLY A 237 -5.84 3.25 -1.59
CA GLY A 237 -5.34 4.27 -2.52
C GLY A 237 -3.87 4.17 -2.85
N TYR A 238 -3.37 5.23 -3.48
CA TYR A 238 -1.98 5.38 -3.89
C TYR A 238 -0.98 5.37 -2.73
N VAL A 239 0.18 4.76 -2.93
CA VAL A 239 1.27 4.80 -1.96
C VAL A 239 2.42 5.58 -2.57
N ASP A 240 2.87 6.66 -1.94
CA ASP A 240 4.13 7.30 -2.32
C ASP A 240 5.29 6.37 -1.96
N ASP A 241 5.71 5.59 -2.95
CA ASP A 241 6.66 4.50 -2.86
C ASP A 241 7.84 4.76 -3.81
N PRO A 242 9.10 4.55 -3.37
CA PRO A 242 10.28 4.79 -4.19
C PRO A 242 10.32 3.98 -5.51
N ARG A 243 9.48 2.96 -5.67
CA ARG A 243 9.33 2.16 -6.91
C ARG A 243 8.37 2.79 -7.91
N ASN A 244 7.63 3.85 -7.58
CA ASN A 244 6.69 4.43 -8.55
C ASN A 244 7.44 5.08 -9.72
N THR A 245 6.87 4.96 -10.90
CA THR A 245 7.32 5.58 -12.15
C THR A 245 6.19 6.45 -12.71
N ASP A 246 6.41 7.04 -13.88
CA ASP A 246 5.38 7.74 -14.64
C ASP A 246 4.29 6.77 -15.15
N ASN A 247 4.58 5.46 -15.21
CA ASN A 247 3.72 4.47 -15.87
C ASN A 247 3.35 3.26 -14.99
N ALA A 248 3.88 3.16 -13.77
CA ALA A 248 3.54 2.11 -12.82
C ALA A 248 3.65 2.66 -11.40
N TRP A 249 2.70 2.35 -10.54
CA TRP A 249 2.72 2.83 -9.15
C TRP A 249 2.11 1.83 -8.19
N MET A 250 2.48 1.95 -6.92
CA MET A 250 1.93 1.18 -5.83
C MET A 250 0.59 1.74 -5.39
N GLU A 251 -0.37 0.86 -5.16
CA GLU A 251 -1.57 1.14 -4.39
C GLU A 251 -1.76 0.04 -3.35
N THR A 252 -2.40 0.35 -2.22
CA THR A 252 -2.64 -0.65 -1.18
C THR A 252 -4.04 -0.56 -0.63
N VAL A 253 -4.50 -1.65 -0.02
CA VAL A 253 -5.57 -1.65 0.97
C VAL A 253 -4.95 -1.99 2.32
N ALA A 254 -4.98 -1.03 3.25
CA ALA A 254 -4.52 -1.23 4.61
C ALA A 254 -5.72 -1.50 5.53
N MET A 255 -5.71 -2.66 6.17
CA MET A 255 -6.76 -3.08 7.11
C MET A 255 -6.19 -3.17 8.52
N HIS A 256 -6.92 -2.62 9.49
CA HIS A 256 -6.58 -2.68 10.90
C HIS A 256 -7.26 -3.87 11.56
N PHE A 257 -6.45 -4.71 12.21
CA PHE A 257 -6.89 -5.82 13.03
C PHE A 257 -6.40 -5.60 14.46
N HIS A 258 -7.30 -5.69 15.44
CA HIS A 258 -6.97 -5.37 16.83
C HIS A 258 -7.23 -6.53 17.78
N ASP A 259 -6.20 -6.90 18.54
CA ASP A 259 -6.29 -7.85 19.64
C ASP A 259 -6.45 -7.09 20.95
N GLU A 260 -7.71 -6.87 21.32
CA GLU A 260 -8.09 -6.12 22.51
C GLU A 260 -7.60 -6.84 23.79
N SER A 261 -7.79 -8.16 23.91
CA SER A 261 -7.38 -8.93 25.08
C SER A 261 -5.88 -9.19 25.13
N GLY A 262 -5.21 -9.22 23.97
CA GLY A 262 -3.82 -9.64 23.80
C GLY A 262 -3.62 -11.15 23.81
N SER A 263 -4.72 -11.93 23.76
CA SER A 263 -4.67 -13.40 23.85
C SER A 263 -4.60 -14.11 22.51
N THR A 264 -4.90 -13.41 21.41
CA THR A 264 -4.92 -13.98 20.06
C THR A 264 -3.55 -13.81 19.42
N VAL A 265 -3.33 -12.74 18.65
CA VAL A 265 -2.04 -12.48 18.01
C VAL A 265 -0.99 -12.00 19.01
N GLY A 266 -1.41 -11.45 20.15
CA GLY A 266 -0.52 -11.02 21.21
C GLY A 266 0.27 -12.16 21.86
N SER A 267 -0.18 -13.40 21.73
CA SER A 267 0.49 -14.59 22.26
C SER A 267 1.40 -15.30 21.25
N LEU A 268 1.44 -14.84 20.00
CA LEU A 268 2.23 -15.47 18.93
C LEU A 268 3.73 -15.24 19.12
N ASN A 269 4.49 -16.30 18.86
CA ASN A 269 5.94 -16.21 18.68
C ASN A 269 6.23 -15.87 17.23
N PHE A 270 6.77 -14.68 16.99
CA PHE A 270 7.09 -14.25 15.64
C PHE A 270 8.37 -14.89 15.12
N CYS A 271 8.38 -15.17 13.82
CA CYS A 271 9.53 -15.62 13.06
C CYS A 271 9.53 -14.84 11.75
N ALA A 272 10.59 -14.11 11.47
CA ALA A 272 10.68 -13.31 10.25
C ALA A 272 10.65 -14.23 9.02
N GLY A 273 9.82 -13.88 8.03
CA GLY A 273 9.83 -14.50 6.71
C GLY A 273 11.08 -14.14 5.90
N ASP A 274 11.16 -14.64 4.67
CA ASP A 274 12.36 -14.52 3.82
C ASP A 274 12.75 -13.07 3.49
N ASP A 275 11.75 -12.20 3.33
CA ASP A 275 11.92 -10.79 2.95
C ASP A 275 12.21 -9.85 4.14
N ALA A 276 12.13 -10.38 5.37
CA ALA A 276 12.41 -9.66 6.60
C ALA A 276 13.68 -10.17 7.32
N VAL A 277 14.43 -9.26 7.94
CA VAL A 277 15.56 -9.61 8.83
C VAL A 277 15.17 -9.61 10.31
N GLY A 278 13.93 -9.25 10.61
CA GLY A 278 13.39 -9.25 11.96
C GLY A 278 11.91 -8.87 11.97
N VAL A 279 11.21 -9.31 13.00
CA VAL A 279 9.79 -9.04 13.24
C VAL A 279 9.59 -8.80 14.73
N GLN A 280 8.86 -7.75 15.09
CA GLN A 280 8.56 -7.47 16.49
C GLN A 280 7.32 -6.59 16.65
N TRP A 281 6.82 -6.55 17.89
CA TRP A 281 5.91 -5.51 18.35
C TRP A 281 6.68 -4.20 18.52
N LEU A 282 6.25 -3.15 17.82
CA LEU A 282 6.73 -1.78 18.03
C LEU A 282 5.64 -0.95 18.70
N ASP A 283 6.01 -0.15 19.69
CA ASP A 283 5.13 0.87 20.25
C ASP A 283 4.82 1.92 19.16
N LEU A 284 3.55 2.29 19.01
CA LEU A 284 3.17 3.37 18.11
C LEU A 284 3.80 4.67 18.60
N SER A 285 4.47 5.37 17.69
CA SER A 285 5.14 6.63 17.97
C SER A 285 5.31 7.40 16.67
N LYS A 286 5.08 8.72 16.73
CA LYS A 286 5.33 9.62 15.60
C LYS A 286 6.81 9.72 15.21
N GLU A 287 7.71 9.31 16.09
CA GLU A 287 9.17 9.28 15.87
C GLU A 287 9.62 8.05 15.08
N LEU A 288 8.74 7.06 14.84
CA LEU A 288 9.07 5.90 14.02
C LEU A 288 9.28 6.28 12.55
N SER A 289 10.47 6.00 12.04
CA SER A 289 10.73 6.03 10.60
C SER A 289 10.22 4.75 9.95
N LEU A 290 9.13 4.85 9.20
CA LEU A 290 8.52 3.74 8.47
C LEU A 290 8.68 3.90 6.96
N TYR A 291 8.83 2.77 6.28
CA TYR A 291 8.86 2.65 4.82
C TYR A 291 7.64 3.34 4.18
N ALA A 292 7.79 3.86 2.94
CA ALA A 292 6.75 4.43 2.05
C ALA A 292 5.39 4.77 2.70
N SER A 293 4.95 6.01 2.93
CA SER A 293 3.59 6.31 3.48
C SER A 293 3.04 5.56 4.74
N HIS A 294 3.66 4.51 5.31
CA HIS A 294 3.07 3.68 6.37
C HIS A 294 2.80 4.48 7.65
N SER A 295 3.65 5.46 7.96
CA SER A 295 3.47 6.36 9.10
C SER A 295 2.09 7.05 9.11
N SER A 296 1.58 7.45 7.93
CA SER A 296 0.25 8.06 7.81
C SER A 296 -0.90 7.08 8.11
N MET A 297 -0.72 5.80 7.83
CA MET A 297 -1.71 4.75 8.14
C MET A 297 -1.71 4.45 9.64
N ILE A 298 -0.52 4.40 10.25
CA ILE A 298 -0.35 4.21 11.70
C ILE A 298 -0.92 5.41 12.48
N GLU A 299 -0.72 6.65 12.00
CA GLU A 299 -1.31 7.85 12.61
C GLU A 299 -2.84 7.79 12.66
N LYS A 300 -3.48 7.36 11.57
CA LYS A 300 -4.94 7.16 11.53
C LYS A 300 -5.41 6.15 12.58
N ILE A 301 -4.67 5.06 12.76
CA ILE A 301 -4.96 4.06 13.80
C ILE A 301 -4.79 4.67 15.18
N ALA A 302 -3.72 5.42 15.42
CA ALA A 302 -3.49 6.05 16.72
C ALA A 302 -4.63 7.01 17.11
N ALA A 303 -5.10 7.82 16.15
CA ALA A 303 -6.26 8.70 16.32
C ALA A 303 -7.55 7.91 16.61
N LYS A 304 -7.81 6.85 15.84
CA LYS A 304 -8.99 5.96 16.01
C LYS A 304 -8.99 5.28 17.38
N MET A 305 -7.85 4.74 17.79
CA MET A 305 -7.68 3.98 19.04
C MET A 305 -7.49 4.88 20.27
N LYS A 306 -7.29 6.19 20.07
CA LYS A 306 -7.03 7.17 21.15
C LYS A 306 -5.84 6.74 22.02
N CYS A 307 -4.76 6.31 21.38
CA CYS A 307 -3.53 5.88 22.05
C CYS A 307 -2.46 6.97 22.08
N SER A 308 -1.34 6.72 22.78
CA SER A 308 -0.14 7.57 22.68
C SER A 308 0.39 7.57 21.24
N TRP A 309 0.71 8.77 20.71
CA TRP A 309 1.28 9.00 19.36
C TRP A 309 2.38 10.04 19.38
#